data_AF-A0A3D8QYB8-F1
#
_entry.id   AF-A0A3D8QYB8-F1
#
_cell.length_a   1.000
_cell.length_b   1.000
_cell.length_c   1.000
_cell.angle_alpha   90.00
_cell.angle_beta   90.00
_cell.angle_gamma   90.00
#
_symmetry.space_group_name_H-M   'P 1'
#
loop_
_entity.id
_entity.type
_entity.pdbx_description
1 polymer ?
#
loop_
_entity_poly.entity_id
_entity_poly.type
_entity_poly.pdbx_seq_one_letter_code
_entity_poly.pdbx_strand_id
1 'polypeptide(L)'
;MAPIPLIYRLYFIYIDPALALYGSILVLTNPALFLQSTTPPTLTEAATVSTTTGPLNPLTTLLLTQISALYAFFAITEGLVLYQTKQLRVWRSVLLGVLVCDIGHGYAVLNADAAAWDLRGWRAVDAINYGILIFGAGLRGSFLLGVGLRAA
;
A
#
# COMPACT_ATOMS: atom_id res chain seq x y z
N MET A 1 -19.81 3.51 -24.09
CA MET A 1 -18.71 3.35 -23.12
C MET A 1 -18.82 1.99 -22.46
N ALA A 2 -17.82 1.12 -22.63
CA ALA A 2 -17.83 -0.17 -21.97
C ALA A 2 -17.70 -0.01 -20.44
N PRO A 3 -18.42 -0.81 -19.65
CA PRO A 3 -18.32 -0.76 -18.19
C PRO A 3 -16.94 -1.25 -17.75
N ILE A 4 -16.38 -0.61 -16.72
CA ILE A 4 -15.13 -1.05 -16.08
C ILE A 4 -15.35 -2.49 -15.53
N PRO A 5 -14.44 -3.44 -15.83
CA PRO A 5 -14.53 -4.82 -15.32
C PRO A 5 -14.74 -4.90 -13.81
N LEU A 6 -15.51 -5.90 -13.37
CA LEU A 6 -15.90 -6.07 -11.97
C LEU A 6 -14.69 -6.16 -11.03
N ILE A 7 -13.64 -6.88 -11.44
CA ILE A 7 -12.42 -7.05 -10.62
C ILE A 7 -11.78 -5.72 -10.25
N TYR A 8 -11.64 -4.79 -11.20
CA TYR A 8 -11.08 -3.47 -10.95
C TYR A 8 -11.98 -2.63 -10.05
N ARG A 9 -13.30 -2.74 -10.22
CA ARG A 9 -14.26 -2.01 -9.38
C ARG A 9 -14.23 -2.52 -7.94
N LEU A 10 -14.26 -3.83 -7.73
CA LEU A 10 -14.22 -4.42 -6.40
C LEU A 10 -12.91 -4.05 -5.70
N TYR A 11 -11.79 -4.17 -6.41
CA TYR A 11 -10.49 -3.92 -5.83
C TYR A 11 -10.26 -2.44 -5.51
N PHE A 12 -10.35 -1.54 -6.49
CA PHE A 12 -9.97 -0.13 -6.32
C PHE A 12 -10.99 0.72 -5.56
N ILE A 13 -12.27 0.30 -5.48
CA ILE A 13 -13.28 1.06 -4.72
C ILE A 13 -13.39 0.58 -3.28
N TYR A 14 -13.20 -0.73 -3.03
CA TYR A 14 -13.51 -1.31 -1.73
C TYR A 14 -12.30 -1.96 -1.07
N ILE A 15 -11.63 -2.90 -1.74
CA ILE A 15 -10.57 -3.70 -1.10
C ILE A 15 -9.37 -2.84 -0.77
N ASP A 16 -8.83 -2.14 -1.76
CA ASP A 16 -7.59 -1.38 -1.57
C ASP A 16 -7.77 -0.18 -0.61
N PRO A 17 -8.84 0.63 -0.73
CA PRO A 17 -9.15 1.65 0.27
C PRO A 17 -9.34 1.10 1.69
N ALA A 18 -9.95 -0.08 1.85
CA ALA A 18 -10.13 -0.69 3.16
C ALA A 18 -8.79 -1.16 3.76
N LEU A 19 -7.89 -1.74 2.95
CA LEU A 19 -6.56 -2.14 3.39
C LEU A 19 -5.70 -0.93 3.77
N ALA A 20 -5.74 0.15 2.98
CA ALA A 20 -5.03 1.39 3.28
C ALA A 20 -5.57 2.05 4.57
N LEU A 21 -6.88 2.10 4.75
CA LEU A 21 -7.49 2.64 5.97
C LEU A 21 -7.17 1.78 7.19
N TYR A 22 -7.17 0.45 7.05
CA TYR A 22 -6.72 -0.46 8.10
C TYR A 22 -5.26 -0.19 8.47
N GLY A 23 -4.37 -0.04 7.49
CA GLY A 23 -2.97 0.34 7.73
C GLY A 23 -2.85 1.66 8.49
N SER A 24 -3.63 2.68 8.12
CA SER A 24 -3.68 3.95 8.85
C SER A 24 -4.10 3.77 10.32
N ILE A 25 -5.19 3.03 10.57
CA ILE A 25 -5.66 2.76 11.94
C ILE A 25 -4.61 1.97 12.73
N LEU A 26 -3.97 0.98 12.08
CA LEU A 26 -2.95 0.16 12.71
C LEU A 26 -1.75 0.99 13.15
N VAL A 27 -1.30 1.96 12.36
CA VAL A 27 -0.23 2.88 12.74
C VAL A 27 -0.58 3.67 14.02
N LEU A 28 -1.82 4.16 14.13
CA LEU A 28 -2.24 4.97 15.28
C LEU A 28 -2.50 4.15 16.55
N THR A 29 -2.95 2.90 16.40
CA THR A 29 -3.37 2.05 17.52
C THR A 29 -2.29 1.07 17.96
N ASN A 30 -1.49 0.58 17.02
CA ASN A 30 -0.42 -0.38 17.26
C ASN A 30 0.76 -0.17 16.28
N PRO A 31 1.52 0.93 16.46
CA PRO A 31 2.66 1.26 15.59
C PRO A 31 3.76 0.19 15.61
N ALA A 32 3.86 -0.57 16.71
CA ALA A 32 4.80 -1.68 16.83
C ALA A 32 4.47 -2.82 15.85
N LEU A 33 3.20 -3.23 15.81
CA LEU A 33 2.75 -4.25 14.86
C LEU A 33 2.87 -3.78 13.41
N PHE A 34 2.58 -2.50 13.15
CA PHE A 34 2.80 -1.92 11.83
C PHE A 34 4.28 -2.03 11.41
N LEU A 35 5.21 -1.52 12.23
CA LEU A 35 6.64 -1.58 11.93
C LEU A 35 7.12 -3.03 11.75
N GLN A 36 6.73 -3.96 12.61
CA GLN A 36 7.16 -5.37 12.50
C GLN A 36 6.66 -6.06 11.23
N SER A 37 5.49 -5.65 10.71
CA SER A 37 4.87 -6.23 9.51
C SER A 37 5.30 -5.57 8.20
N THR A 38 5.79 -4.32 8.25
CA THR A 38 6.21 -3.59 7.05
C THR A 38 7.72 -3.41 6.91
N THR A 39 8.49 -3.78 7.93
CA THR A 39 9.96 -3.69 7.91
C THR A 39 10.57 -4.97 7.34
N PRO A 40 11.61 -4.88 6.49
CA PRO A 40 12.32 -6.05 5.98
C PRO A 40 12.85 -6.98 7.08
N PRO A 41 13.03 -8.29 6.78
CA PRO A 41 13.53 -9.27 7.76
C PRO A 41 14.84 -8.87 8.44
N THR A 42 15.79 -8.32 7.68
CA THR A 42 17.11 -7.89 8.16
C THR A 42 17.05 -6.73 9.16
N LEU A 43 15.99 -5.91 9.11
CA LEU A 43 15.78 -4.78 9.99
C LEU A 43 14.73 -5.07 11.08
N THR A 44 14.16 -6.27 11.07
CA THR A 44 13.10 -6.66 12.01
C THR A 44 13.59 -6.59 13.45
N GLU A 45 14.81 -7.05 13.76
CA GLU A 45 15.33 -7.01 15.12
C GLU A 45 15.48 -5.58 15.64
N ALA A 46 16.01 -4.67 14.81
CA ALA A 46 16.11 -3.24 15.13
C ALA A 46 14.72 -2.60 15.33
N ALA A 47 13.73 -2.96 14.51
CA ALA A 47 12.35 -2.52 14.67
C ALA A 47 11.73 -3.08 15.97
N THR A 48 11.95 -4.35 16.29
CA THR A 48 11.46 -4.98 17.52
C THR A 48 12.04 -4.29 18.75
N VAL A 49 13.35 -4.09 18.81
CA VAL A 49 14.02 -3.38 19.92
C VAL A 49 13.43 -1.98 20.09
N SER A 50 13.31 -1.22 18.99
CA SER A 50 12.75 0.13 19.02
C SER A 50 11.30 0.19 19.54
N THR A 51 10.56 -0.92 19.45
CA THR A 51 9.16 -1.02 19.89
C THR A 51 8.98 -1.63 21.28
N THR A 52 10.00 -2.30 21.85
CA THR A 52 9.90 -3.02 23.13
C THR A 52 10.65 -2.36 24.27
N THR A 53 11.63 -1.50 24.00
CA THR A 53 12.49 -0.89 25.05
C THR A 53 12.00 0.46 25.58
N GLY A 54 10.75 0.84 25.32
CA GLY A 54 10.18 2.11 25.78
C GLY A 54 9.26 2.76 24.75
N PRO A 55 8.81 4.01 24.98
CA PRO A 55 8.05 4.75 23.98
C PRO A 55 8.89 4.97 22.72
N LEU A 56 8.24 4.91 21.56
CA LEU A 56 8.88 5.19 20.27
C LEU A 56 9.54 6.57 20.27
N ASN A 57 10.69 6.67 19.60
CA ASN A 57 11.37 7.95 19.41
C ASN A 57 10.40 8.98 18.79
N PRO A 58 10.36 10.24 19.28
CA PRO A 58 9.49 11.28 18.74
C PRO A 58 9.55 11.46 17.21
N LEU A 59 10.73 11.30 16.60
CA LEU A 59 10.90 11.37 15.15
C LEU A 59 10.16 10.21 14.44
N THR A 60 10.27 8.99 14.96
CA THR A 60 9.57 7.81 14.42
C THR A 60 8.06 7.97 14.55
N THR A 61 7.59 8.46 15.70
CA THR A 61 6.17 8.75 15.93
C THR A 61 5.64 9.81 14.96
N LEU A 62 6.42 10.88 14.71
CA LEU A 62 6.07 11.90 13.72
C LEU A 62 5.95 11.29 12.31
N LEU A 63 6.95 10.53 11.86
CA LEU A 63 6.96 9.93 10.53
C LEU A 63 5.82 8.92 10.35
N LEU A 64 5.55 8.09 11.36
CA LEU A 64 4.43 7.15 11.35
C LEU A 64 3.09 7.89 11.28
N THR A 65 2.92 8.97 12.04
CA THR A 65 1.69 9.78 11.98
C THR A 65 1.49 10.38 10.58
N GLN A 66 2.56 10.84 9.93
CA GLN A 66 2.50 11.31 8.55
C GLN A 66 2.11 10.20 7.57
N ILE A 67 2.66 8.98 7.73
CA ILE A 67 2.31 7.80 6.93
C ILE A 67 0.83 7.43 7.12
N SER A 68 0.33 7.43 8.36
CA SER A 68 -1.09 7.20 8.66
C SER A 68 -1.98 8.21 7.94
N ALA A 69 -1.65 9.50 8.05
CA ALA A 69 -2.40 10.56 7.38
C ALA A 69 -2.41 10.37 5.85
N LEU A 70 -1.28 9.97 5.26
CA LEU A 70 -1.18 9.71 3.82
C LEU A 70 -2.02 8.49 3.40
N TYR A 71 -2.01 7.41 4.18
CA TYR A 71 -2.81 6.21 3.89
C TYR A 71 -4.31 6.49 4.00
N ALA A 72 -4.73 7.28 4.99
CA ALA A 72 -6.12 7.73 5.09
C ALA A 72 -6.51 8.64 3.91
N PHE A 73 -5.65 9.60 3.55
CA PHE A 73 -5.87 10.47 2.39
C PHE A 73 -6.01 9.66 1.09
N PHE A 74 -5.12 8.68 0.91
CA PHE A 74 -5.13 7.78 -0.23
C PHE A 74 -6.44 6.96 -0.28
N ALA A 75 -6.81 6.28 0.81
CA ALA A 75 -8.03 5.48 0.89
C ALA A 75 -9.30 6.28 0.56
N ILE A 76 -9.42 7.48 1.14
CA ILE A 76 -10.57 8.36 0.93
C ILE A 76 -10.58 8.86 -0.51
N THR A 77 -9.44 9.34 -1.01
CA THR A 77 -9.37 9.93 -2.36
C THR A 77 -9.61 8.86 -3.42
N GLU A 78 -8.95 7.71 -3.35
CA GLU A 78 -9.15 6.62 -4.31
C GLU A 78 -10.59 6.09 -4.23
N GLY A 79 -11.04 5.66 -3.04
CA GLY A 79 -12.37 5.09 -2.87
C GLY A 79 -13.49 6.04 -3.29
N LEU A 80 -13.48 7.29 -2.81
CA LEU A 80 -14.57 8.23 -3.10
C LEU A 80 -14.53 8.78 -4.52
N VAL A 81 -13.36 9.11 -5.06
CA VAL A 81 -13.28 9.67 -6.42
C VAL A 81 -13.66 8.60 -7.43
N LEU A 82 -13.14 7.38 -7.29
CA LEU A 82 -13.44 6.29 -8.21
C LEU A 82 -14.89 5.81 -8.08
N TYR A 83 -15.48 5.88 -6.88
CA TYR A 83 -16.90 5.59 -6.69
C TYR A 83 -17.82 6.59 -7.42
N GLN A 84 -17.44 7.88 -7.43
CA GLN A 84 -18.26 8.96 -7.97
C GLN A 84 -18.22 9.09 -9.50
N THR A 85 -17.27 8.45 -10.19
CA THR A 85 -17.12 8.60 -11.64
C THR A 85 -16.85 7.28 -12.35
N LYS A 86 -17.32 7.18 -13.60
CA LYS A 86 -17.00 6.08 -14.52
C LYS A 86 -16.02 6.51 -15.62
N GLN A 87 -15.51 7.74 -15.56
CA GLN A 87 -14.61 8.26 -16.57
C GLN A 87 -13.22 7.62 -16.44
N LEU A 88 -12.81 6.85 -17.44
CA LEU A 88 -11.51 6.17 -17.46
C LEU A 88 -10.33 7.11 -17.29
N ARG A 89 -10.43 8.36 -17.78
CA ARG A 89 -9.38 9.38 -17.61
C ARG A 89 -9.14 9.67 -16.13
N VAL A 90 -10.20 9.84 -15.34
CA VAL A 90 -10.09 10.10 -13.90
C VAL A 90 -9.52 8.87 -13.18
N TRP A 91 -10.00 7.67 -13.52
CA TRP A 91 -9.48 6.43 -12.96
C TRP A 91 -7.99 6.27 -13.22
N ARG A 92 -7.55 6.51 -14.47
CA ARG A 92 -6.13 6.44 -14.82
C ARG A 92 -5.28 7.44 -14.05
N SER A 93 -5.75 8.69 -13.90
CA SER A 93 -5.00 9.71 -13.16
C SER A 93 -4.83 9.36 -11.69
N VAL A 94 -5.90 8.91 -11.03
CA VAL A 94 -5.84 8.49 -9.62
C VAL A 94 -4.93 7.29 -9.49
N LEU A 95 -5.19 6.20 -10.22
CA LEU A 95 -4.43 4.95 -10.10
C LEU A 95 -2.96 5.09 -10.50
N LEU A 96 -2.62 6.03 -11.39
CA LEU A 96 -1.22 6.38 -11.67
C LEU A 96 -0.53 6.98 -10.45
N GLY A 97 -1.17 7.93 -9.77
CA GLY A 97 -0.61 8.53 -8.55
C GLY A 97 -0.37 7.48 -7.46
N VAL A 98 -1.29 6.52 -7.34
CA VAL A 98 -1.17 5.41 -6.40
C VAL A 98 -0.07 4.45 -6.80
N LEU A 99 0.04 4.10 -8.09
CA LEU A 99 1.11 3.25 -8.59
C LEU A 99 2.50 3.86 -8.33
N VAL A 100 2.63 5.18 -8.41
CA VAL A 100 3.87 5.87 -8.02
C VAL A 100 4.17 5.67 -6.53
N CYS A 101 3.13 5.70 -5.67
CA CYS A 101 3.28 5.39 -4.24
C CYS A 101 3.70 3.93 -4.02
N ASP A 102 3.07 2.98 -4.72
CA ASP A 102 3.41 1.55 -4.65
C ASP A 102 4.89 1.31 -5.01
N ILE A 103 5.36 1.94 -6.09
CA ILE A 103 6.78 1.90 -6.49
C ILE A 103 7.67 2.53 -5.43
N GLY A 104 7.24 3.65 -4.83
CA GLY A 104 7.93 4.30 -3.73
C GLY A 104 8.10 3.39 -2.51
N HIS A 105 7.05 2.66 -2.12
CA HIS A 105 7.14 1.65 -1.06
C HIS A 105 8.11 0.53 -1.40
N GLY A 106 8.06 0.03 -2.63
CA GLY A 106 8.98 -1.00 -3.08
C GLY A 106 10.45 -0.53 -3.08
N TYR A 107 10.68 0.71 -3.52
CA TYR A 107 11.99 1.34 -3.49
C TYR A 107 12.49 1.57 -2.06
N ALA A 108 11.63 2.00 -1.13
CA ALA A 108 12.00 2.17 0.26
C ALA A 108 12.48 0.85 0.88
N VAL A 109 11.80 -0.26 0.58
CA VAL A 109 12.20 -1.61 0.99
C VAL A 109 13.55 -1.99 0.37
N LEU A 110 13.74 -1.79 -0.94
CA LEU A 110 15.02 -2.05 -1.63
C LEU A 110 16.19 -1.25 -1.04
N ASN A 111 15.94 0.02 -0.72
CA ASN A 111 16.97 0.92 -0.22
C ASN A 111 17.38 0.57 1.22
N ALA A 112 16.41 0.12 2.02
CA ALA A 112 16.64 -0.32 3.38
C ALA A 112 17.35 -1.69 3.43
N ASP A 113 17.00 -2.61 2.52
CA ASP A 113 17.62 -3.91 2.40
C ASP A 113 17.45 -4.49 0.99
N ALA A 114 18.56 -4.64 0.26
CA ALA A 114 18.56 -5.23 -1.08
C ALA A 114 18.12 -6.70 -1.09
N ALA A 115 18.31 -7.44 0.02
CA ALA A 115 17.89 -8.83 0.14
C ALA A 115 16.39 -8.98 0.43
N ALA A 116 15.66 -7.90 0.69
CA ALA A 116 14.24 -7.93 1.02
C ALA A 116 13.36 -8.53 -0.08
N TRP A 117 13.84 -8.59 -1.32
CA TRP A 117 13.14 -9.19 -2.47
C TRP A 117 13.53 -10.64 -2.77
N ASP A 118 14.40 -11.24 -1.94
CA ASP A 118 14.60 -12.69 -1.98
C ASP A 118 13.38 -13.39 -1.36
N LEU A 119 12.51 -13.92 -2.22
CA LEU A 119 11.29 -14.62 -1.82
C LEU A 119 11.55 -15.78 -0.85
N ARG A 120 12.76 -16.37 -0.86
CA ARG A 120 13.11 -17.48 0.04
C ARG A 120 13.26 -17.03 1.49
N GLY A 121 13.58 -15.75 1.71
CA GLY A 121 13.76 -15.16 3.03
C GLY A 121 12.48 -14.60 3.64
N TRP A 122 11.36 -14.62 2.92
CA TRP A 122 10.11 -14.02 3.38
C TRP A 122 9.49 -14.80 4.53
N ARG A 123 9.17 -14.09 5.61
CA ARG A 123 8.27 -14.59 6.65
C ARG A 123 6.84 -14.60 6.10
N ALA A 124 5.94 -15.31 6.77
CA ALA A 124 4.53 -15.31 6.37
C ALA A 124 3.91 -13.90 6.31
N VAL A 125 4.31 -13.01 7.24
CA VAL A 125 3.86 -11.62 7.26
C VAL A 125 4.40 -10.80 6.07
N ASP A 126 5.64 -11.05 5.66
CA ASP A 126 6.26 -10.38 4.51
C ASP A 126 5.58 -10.81 3.22
N ALA A 127 5.30 -12.11 3.08
CA ALA A 127 4.58 -12.64 1.93
C ALA A 127 3.18 -12.02 1.79
N ILE A 128 2.49 -11.77 2.90
CA ILE A 128 1.19 -11.07 2.88
C ILE A 128 1.38 -9.59 2.52
N ASN A 129 2.29 -8.88 3.20
CA ASN A 129 2.50 -7.46 3.01
C ASN A 129 2.98 -7.12 1.58
N TYR A 130 4.05 -7.79 1.13
CA TYR A 130 4.57 -7.63 -0.23
C TYR A 130 3.63 -8.22 -1.28
N GLY A 131 2.89 -9.29 -0.94
CA GLY A 131 1.87 -9.85 -1.82
C GLY A 131 0.77 -8.84 -2.14
N ILE A 132 0.25 -8.14 -1.13
CA ILE A 132 -0.74 -7.07 -1.30
C ILE A 132 -0.16 -5.95 -2.18
N LEU A 133 1.07 -5.50 -1.89
CA LEU A 133 1.74 -4.45 -2.66
C LEU A 133 1.91 -4.83 -4.14
N ILE A 134 2.47 -6.02 -4.42
CA ILE A 134 2.72 -6.51 -5.78
C ILE A 134 1.40 -6.71 -6.52
N PHE A 135 0.39 -7.29 -5.86
CA PHE A 135 -0.91 -7.53 -6.46
C PHE A 135 -1.64 -6.22 -6.80
N GLY A 136 -1.66 -5.27 -5.87
CA GLY A 136 -2.24 -3.94 -6.09
C GLY A 136 -1.55 -3.20 -7.23
N ALA A 137 -0.21 -3.11 -7.20
CA ALA A 137 0.58 -2.50 -8.26
C ALA A 137 0.36 -3.19 -9.63
N GLY A 138 0.28 -4.53 -9.64
CA GLY A 138 0.01 -5.31 -10.85
C GLY A 138 -1.39 -5.06 -11.43
N LEU A 139 -2.43 -4.98 -10.59
CA LEU A 139 -3.78 -4.61 -11.03
C LEU A 139 -3.81 -3.18 -11.57
N ARG A 140 -3.12 -2.23 -10.92
CA ARG A 140 -3.02 -0.84 -11.41
C ARG A 140 -2.31 -0.77 -12.75
N GLY A 141 -1.16 -1.42 -12.89
CA GLY A 141 -0.43 -1.51 -14.15
C GLY A 141 -1.30 -2.11 -15.27
N SER A 142 -2.01 -3.19 -14.97
CA SER A 142 -2.94 -3.84 -15.91
C SER A 142 -4.05 -2.88 -16.36
N PHE A 143 -4.67 -2.16 -15.41
CA PHE A 143 -5.71 -1.18 -15.72
C PHE A 143 -5.18 -0.01 -16.58
N LEU A 144 -4.00 0.53 -16.23
CA LEU A 144 -3.37 1.63 -16.96
C LEU A 144 -3.00 1.24 -18.39
N LEU A 145 -2.51 0.02 -18.58
CA LEU A 145 -2.22 -0.56 -19.90
C LEU A 145 -3.49 -0.95 -20.69
N GLY A 146 -4.68 -0.85 -20.07
CA GLY A 146 -5.95 -1.16 -20.71
C GLY A 146 -6.31 -2.64 -20.77
N VAL A 147 -5.62 -3.50 -19.99
CA VAL A 147 -5.90 -4.94 -19.94
C VAL A 147 -7.33 -5.18 -19.47
N GLY A 148 -8.11 -5.90 -20.27
CA GLY A 148 -9.52 -6.21 -19.97
C GLY A 148 -10.49 -5.02 -20.10
N LEU A 149 -10.00 -3.82 -20.43
CA LEU A 149 -10.87 -2.71 -20.82
C LEU A 149 -11.28 -2.93 -22.28
N ARG A 150 -12.59 -3.06 -22.55
CA ARG A 150 -13.05 -3.15 -23.95
C ARG A 150 -12.74 -1.84 -24.66
N ALA A 151 -12.19 -1.93 -25.86
CA ALA A 151 -12.08 -0.78 -26.76
C ALA A 151 -13.49 -0.17 -26.94
N ALA A 152 -13.58 1.14 -26.76
CA ALA A 152 -14.81 1.89 -27.00
C ALA A 152 -15.08 2.00 -28.50
#